data_AF-V6YYL7-F1
#
_entry.id   AF-V6YYL7-F1
#
_cell.length_a   1.000
_cell.length_b   1.000
_cell.length_c   1.000
_cell.angle_alpha   90.00
_cell.angle_beta   90.00
_cell.angle_gamma   90.00
#
_symmetry.space_group_name_H-M   'P 1'
#
loop_
_entity.id
_entity.type
_entity.pdbx_description
1 polymer ?
#
loop_
_entity_poly.entity_id
_entity_poly.type
_entity_poly.pdbx_seq_one_letter_code
_entity_poly.pdbx_strand_id
1 'polypeptide(L)'
;MVNNLLVLQSDFGLVDGAVSAMIGVALQEEPSLGVHHLTHDITPYNTFEASYRLFQTIEYWPEGTTFVSVVDPGVGSDRKSVVALTEGNQYIVTPDNGTLSYIKRHAGIKAVREISEVANRRKNTEHSYTFHGRDVYAYTGAKLASGHISFEEVGPELSVENIVEVPEVETQVTETKVSGAIDILDVRFGSLWTSISREDFQTLSPEFGDRFEVTISHHDL
;
A
#
# COMPACT_ATOMS: atom_id res chain seq x y z
N MET A 1 -3.35 19.04 -0.13
CA MET A 1 -2.51 19.86 0.78
C MET A 1 -1.25 19.06 1.07
N VAL A 2 -0.09 19.69 1.24
CA VAL A 2 1.15 19.00 1.65
C VAL A 2 1.39 19.21 3.13
N ASN A 3 1.85 18.18 3.85
CA ASN A 3 2.01 18.21 5.30
C ASN A 3 3.41 17.80 5.78
N ASN A 4 4.37 17.64 4.86
CA ASN A 4 5.74 17.19 5.14
C ASN A 4 5.84 15.81 5.83
N LEU A 5 4.85 14.92 5.64
CA LEU A 5 4.88 13.55 6.14
C LEU A 5 5.10 12.55 5.01
N LEU A 6 6.13 11.73 5.18
CA LEU A 6 6.47 10.61 4.30
C LEU A 6 6.45 9.32 5.12
N VAL A 7 5.59 8.37 4.77
CA VAL A 7 5.46 7.08 5.46
C VAL A 7 5.98 5.97 4.56
N LEU A 8 6.93 5.17 5.04
CA LEU A 8 7.57 4.11 4.26
C LEU A 8 7.01 2.72 4.63
N GLN A 9 6.68 1.94 3.61
CA GLN A 9 6.37 0.51 3.70
C GLN A 9 7.23 -0.26 2.69
N SER A 10 7.80 -1.41 3.07
CA SER A 10 8.46 -2.31 2.11
C SER A 10 8.57 -3.75 2.61
N ASP A 11 9.16 -4.61 1.78
CA ASP A 11 9.60 -5.98 2.13
C ASP A 11 11.13 -6.12 2.28
N PHE A 12 11.87 -5.00 2.28
CA PHE A 12 13.34 -4.99 2.39
C PHE A 12 13.90 -5.37 3.77
N GLY A 13 13.07 -5.37 4.82
CA GLY A 13 13.55 -5.47 6.20
C GLY A 13 14.42 -4.28 6.62
N LEU A 14 15.02 -4.39 7.81
CA LEU A 14 15.91 -3.38 8.39
C LEU A 14 17.34 -3.88 8.63
N VAL A 15 17.68 -5.04 8.05
CA VAL A 15 18.96 -5.71 8.30
C VAL A 15 20.11 -5.14 7.47
N ASP A 16 19.82 -4.44 6.38
CA ASP A 16 20.81 -3.82 5.50
C ASP A 16 20.53 -2.33 5.24
N GLY A 17 21.30 -1.72 4.32
CA GLY A 17 21.25 -0.30 4.02
C GLY A 17 20.09 0.15 3.13
N ALA A 18 19.20 -0.74 2.69
CA ALA A 18 18.15 -0.43 1.70
C ALA A 18 17.21 0.69 2.18
N VAL A 19 16.54 0.47 3.31
CA VAL A 19 15.63 1.46 3.92
C VAL A 19 16.40 2.71 4.34
N SER A 20 17.60 2.56 4.90
CA SER A 20 18.45 3.69 5.26
C SER A 20 18.77 4.59 4.07
N ALA A 21 19.00 4.01 2.88
CA ALA A 21 19.24 4.78 1.66
C ALA A 21 17.99 5.50 1.17
N MET A 22 16.80 4.90 1.30
CA MET A 22 15.53 5.56 0.98
C MET A 22 15.30 6.80 1.87
N ILE A 23 15.54 6.68 3.18
CA ILE A 23 15.46 7.81 4.12
C ILE A 23 16.47 8.90 3.72
N GLY A 24 17.72 8.51 3.44
CA GLY A 24 18.77 9.45 3.03
C GLY A 24 18.42 10.22 1.75
N VAL A 25 17.79 9.56 0.78
CA VAL A 25 17.29 10.21 -0.44
C VAL A 25 16.15 11.18 -0.11
N ALA A 26 15.20 10.78 0.74
CA ALA A 26 14.09 11.64 1.11
C ALA A 26 14.57 12.93 1.82
N LEU A 27 15.53 12.81 2.73
CA LEU A 27 16.11 13.94 3.46
C LEU A 27 17.06 14.80 2.61
N GLN A 28 17.57 14.27 1.49
CA GLN A 28 18.28 15.09 0.50
C GLN A 28 17.32 16.01 -0.26
N GLU A 29 16.09 15.56 -0.50
CA GLU A 29 15.07 16.40 -1.12
C GLU A 29 14.58 17.46 -0.13
N GLU A 30 14.18 17.07 1.09
CA GLU A 30 13.74 18.02 2.12
C GLU A 30 14.27 17.59 3.50
N PRO A 31 15.26 18.31 4.08
CA PRO A 31 15.86 17.94 5.37
C PRO A 31 14.90 17.95 6.56
N SER A 32 13.80 18.71 6.50
CA SER A 32 12.79 18.80 7.56
C SER A 32 11.64 17.78 7.43
N LEU A 33 11.70 16.90 6.43
CA LEU A 33 10.64 15.93 6.16
C LEU A 33 10.46 14.96 7.34
N GLY A 34 9.22 14.81 7.79
CA GLY A 34 8.83 13.79 8.76
C GLY A 34 8.80 12.42 8.10
N VAL A 35 9.91 11.68 8.17
CA VAL A 35 10.00 10.31 7.64
C VAL A 35 9.60 9.31 8.72
N HIS A 36 8.55 8.56 8.45
CA HIS A 36 7.95 7.56 9.34
C HIS A 36 7.91 6.20 8.67
N HIS A 37 7.67 5.16 9.47
CA HIS A 37 7.62 3.78 9.02
C HIS A 37 6.24 3.20 9.32
N LEU A 38 5.64 2.58 8.30
CA LEU A 38 4.50 1.70 8.49
C LEU A 38 5.01 0.32 8.92
N THR A 39 5.75 -0.35 8.03
CA THR A 39 6.48 -1.59 8.31
C THR A 39 7.47 -1.87 7.19
N HIS A 40 8.56 -2.56 7.50
CA HIS A 40 9.49 -3.09 6.51
C HIS A 40 9.55 -4.62 6.51
N ASP A 41 8.63 -5.24 7.27
CA ASP A 41 8.54 -6.68 7.47
C ASP A 41 7.38 -7.31 6.67
N ILE A 42 6.94 -6.67 5.58
CA ILE A 42 6.04 -7.35 4.64
C ILE A 42 6.74 -8.60 4.14
N THR A 43 6.01 -9.73 4.06
CA THR A 43 6.59 -10.96 3.50
C THR A 43 7.15 -10.64 2.10
N PRO A 44 8.41 -11.00 1.80
CA PRO A 44 9.02 -10.74 0.50
C PRO A 44 8.10 -11.10 -0.66
N TYR A 45 7.90 -10.14 -1.55
CA TYR A 45 7.09 -10.25 -2.77
C TYR A 45 5.56 -10.34 -2.56
N ASN A 46 5.06 -10.24 -1.32
CA ASN A 46 3.64 -10.39 -1.03
C ASN A 46 2.87 -9.07 -1.23
N THR A 47 2.41 -8.84 -2.46
CA THR A 47 1.65 -7.63 -2.83
C THR A 47 0.27 -7.56 -2.17
N PHE A 48 -0.35 -8.70 -1.86
CA PHE A 48 -1.59 -8.76 -1.08
C PHE A 48 -1.38 -8.21 0.33
N GLU A 49 -0.37 -8.72 1.04
CA GLU A 49 -0.04 -8.25 2.40
C GLU A 49 0.32 -6.77 2.40
N ALA A 50 1.11 -6.31 1.43
CA ALA A 50 1.44 -4.90 1.26
C ALA A 50 0.18 -4.03 1.09
N SER A 51 -0.77 -4.48 0.28
CA SER A 51 -2.03 -3.76 0.04
C SER A 51 -2.88 -3.68 1.32
N TYR A 52 -3.01 -4.81 2.02
CA TYR A 52 -3.79 -4.90 3.25
C TYR A 52 -3.20 -4.03 4.36
N ARG A 53 -1.89 -4.12 4.63
CA ARG A 53 -1.22 -3.33 5.67
C ARG A 53 -1.29 -1.82 5.40
N LEU A 54 -1.25 -1.42 4.13
CA LEU A 54 -1.45 -0.02 3.76
C LEU A 54 -2.88 0.44 4.08
N PHE A 55 -3.88 -0.34 3.68
CA PHE A 55 -5.29 -0.04 3.96
C PHE A 55 -5.60 0.09 5.46
N GLN A 56 -5.03 -0.79 6.29
CA GLN A 56 -5.21 -0.75 7.74
C GLN A 56 -4.74 0.54 8.42
N THR A 57 -3.84 1.29 7.79
CA THR A 57 -3.15 2.41 8.46
C THR A 57 -3.52 3.76 7.89
N ILE A 58 -3.90 3.83 6.61
CA ILE A 58 -4.01 5.09 5.87
C ILE A 58 -5.03 6.06 6.49
N GLU A 59 -6.14 5.57 7.04
CA GLU A 59 -7.20 6.40 7.63
C GLU A 59 -6.76 7.15 8.90
N TYR A 60 -5.71 6.67 9.58
CA TYR A 60 -5.18 7.28 10.79
C TYR A 60 -4.17 8.39 10.52
N TRP A 61 -3.74 8.56 9.26
CA TRP A 61 -2.82 9.60 8.87
C TRP A 61 -3.56 10.82 8.30
N PRO A 62 -3.11 12.04 8.62
CA PRO A 62 -3.76 13.26 8.15
C PRO A 62 -3.75 13.34 6.63
N GLU A 63 -4.70 14.10 6.08
CA GLU A 63 -4.70 14.41 4.65
C GLU A 63 -3.37 15.03 4.21
N GLY A 64 -2.99 14.79 2.96
CA GLY A 64 -1.72 15.25 2.40
C GLY A 64 -0.52 14.38 2.72
N THR A 65 -0.67 13.36 3.56
CA THR A 65 0.41 12.40 3.86
C THR A 65 0.76 11.62 2.59
N THR A 66 2.05 11.46 2.33
CA THR A 66 2.54 10.62 1.23
C THR A 66 3.05 9.30 1.77
N PHE A 67 2.50 8.19 1.28
CA PHE A 67 2.97 6.85 1.53
C PHE A 67 3.85 6.40 0.38
N VAL A 68 5.00 5.81 0.68
CA VAL A 68 5.83 5.08 -0.27
C VAL A 68 5.76 3.62 0.10
N SER A 69 5.08 2.83 -0.73
CA SER A 69 4.91 1.38 -0.53
C SER A 69 5.69 0.64 -1.61
N VAL A 70 6.69 -0.14 -1.22
CA VAL A 70 7.60 -0.80 -2.15
C VAL A 70 7.67 -2.29 -1.84
N VAL A 71 6.81 -3.04 -2.51
CA VAL A 71 6.84 -4.51 -2.58
C VAL A 71 6.68 -4.88 -4.05
N ASP A 72 7.76 -5.31 -4.69
CA ASP A 72 7.86 -5.32 -6.15
C ASP A 72 8.56 -6.57 -6.70
N PRO A 73 7.84 -7.72 -6.78
CA PRO A 73 8.35 -8.90 -7.48
C PRO A 73 8.63 -8.66 -8.97
N GLY A 74 8.02 -7.64 -9.57
CA GLY A 74 8.13 -7.29 -10.98
C GLY A 74 9.14 -6.17 -11.24
N VAL A 75 10.06 -5.88 -10.32
CA VAL A 75 11.03 -4.80 -10.50
C VAL A 75 11.84 -4.99 -11.79
N GLY A 76 11.98 -3.93 -12.58
CA GLY A 76 12.66 -3.96 -13.88
C GLY A 76 11.84 -4.60 -15.02
N SER A 77 10.56 -4.92 -14.80
CA SER A 77 9.61 -5.33 -15.85
C SER A 77 8.80 -4.14 -16.41
N ASP A 78 7.82 -4.42 -17.28
CA ASP A 78 6.93 -3.42 -17.89
C ASP A 78 5.83 -2.90 -16.95
N ARG A 79 5.80 -3.35 -15.68
CA ARG A 79 4.82 -2.85 -14.69
C ARG A 79 5.06 -1.38 -14.39
N LYS A 80 3.98 -0.60 -14.31
CA LYS A 80 4.06 0.86 -14.16
C LYS A 80 4.49 1.26 -12.76
N SER A 81 5.21 2.36 -12.65
CA SER A 81 5.46 3.07 -11.39
C SER A 81 4.42 4.16 -11.26
N VAL A 82 3.65 4.22 -10.18
CA VAL A 82 2.48 5.10 -10.09
C VAL A 82 2.41 5.88 -8.78
N VAL A 83 1.65 6.97 -8.82
CA VAL A 83 1.16 7.67 -7.63
C VAL A 83 -0.37 7.70 -7.67
N ALA A 84 -1.02 7.17 -6.65
CA ALA A 84 -2.46 7.26 -6.46
C ALA A 84 -2.81 8.38 -5.46
N LEU A 85 -3.88 9.11 -5.74
CA LEU A 85 -4.52 10.05 -4.82
C LEU A 85 -5.79 9.41 -4.28
N THR A 86 -5.90 9.26 -2.96
CA THR A 86 -7.04 8.60 -2.31
C THR A 86 -8.22 9.55 -2.11
N GLU A 87 -9.39 9.00 -1.77
CA GLU A 87 -10.55 9.81 -1.37
C GLU A 87 -10.28 10.65 -0.11
N GLY A 88 -9.44 10.15 0.80
CA GLY A 88 -8.96 10.84 2.00
C GLY A 88 -7.86 11.89 1.74
N ASN A 89 -7.55 12.22 0.47
CA ASN A 89 -6.53 13.18 0.07
C ASN A 89 -5.09 12.80 0.50
N GLN A 90 -4.79 11.51 0.66
CA GLN A 90 -3.42 11.01 0.82
C GLN A 90 -2.83 10.58 -0.53
N TYR A 91 -1.51 10.54 -0.64
CA TYR A 91 -0.80 10.07 -1.82
C TYR A 91 -0.16 8.70 -1.54
N ILE A 92 -0.19 7.80 -2.52
CA ILE A 92 0.48 6.49 -2.43
C ILE A 92 1.39 6.31 -3.65
N VAL A 93 2.69 6.31 -3.41
CA VAL A 93 3.74 6.05 -4.40
C VAL A 93 4.11 4.57 -4.35
N THR A 94 3.85 3.83 -5.43
CA THR A 94 3.94 2.37 -5.44
C THR A 94 4.09 1.80 -6.86
N PRO A 95 4.58 0.56 -7.05
CA PRO A 95 4.36 -0.19 -8.29
C PRO A 95 2.87 -0.49 -8.54
N ASP A 96 2.41 -0.37 -9.78
CA ASP A 96 1.08 -0.84 -10.21
C ASP A 96 1.11 -2.35 -10.46
N ASN A 97 1.03 -3.12 -9.37
CA ASN A 97 1.22 -4.57 -9.35
C ASN A 97 0.26 -5.28 -8.38
N GLY A 98 -0.85 -4.64 -8.00
CA GLY A 98 -1.79 -5.15 -7.00
C GLY A 98 -1.65 -4.54 -5.61
N THR A 99 -0.59 -3.79 -5.31
CA THR A 99 -0.43 -3.11 -4.00
C THR A 99 -1.52 -2.07 -3.69
N LEU A 100 -2.24 -1.57 -4.69
CA LEU A 100 -3.35 -0.62 -4.51
C LEU A 100 -4.72 -1.28 -4.33
N SER A 101 -4.83 -2.62 -4.37
CA SER A 101 -6.13 -3.34 -4.41
C SER A 101 -7.08 -2.97 -3.28
N TYR A 102 -6.64 -3.12 -2.02
CA TYR A 102 -7.48 -2.83 -0.84
C TYR A 102 -7.83 -1.34 -0.75
N ILE A 103 -6.90 -0.46 -1.13
CA ILE A 103 -7.16 0.98 -1.16
C ILE A 103 -8.24 1.29 -2.19
N LYS A 104 -8.14 0.75 -3.43
CA LYS A 104 -9.12 0.97 -4.48
C LYS A 104 -10.51 0.51 -4.06
N ARG A 105 -10.62 -0.68 -3.44
CA ARG A 105 -11.90 -1.31 -3.08
C ARG A 105 -12.55 -0.69 -1.85
N HIS A 106 -11.77 -0.38 -0.81
CA HIS A 106 -12.33 -0.04 0.50
C HIS A 106 -12.12 1.42 0.92
N ALA A 107 -11.04 2.07 0.48
CA ALA A 107 -10.76 3.47 0.82
C ALA A 107 -11.07 4.46 -0.32
N GLY A 108 -11.06 3.99 -1.58
CA GLY A 108 -11.30 4.79 -2.79
C GLY A 108 -10.06 5.52 -3.31
N ILE A 109 -9.93 5.56 -4.65
CA ILE A 109 -8.88 6.27 -5.39
C ILE A 109 -9.54 7.30 -6.31
N LYS A 110 -9.21 8.58 -6.12
CA LYS A 110 -9.69 9.71 -6.95
C LYS A 110 -9.01 9.75 -8.31
N ALA A 111 -7.70 9.53 -8.33
CA ALA A 111 -6.88 9.64 -9.53
C ALA A 111 -5.58 8.85 -9.37
N VAL A 112 -5.00 8.44 -10.49
CA VAL A 112 -3.71 7.77 -10.54
C VAL A 112 -2.86 8.33 -11.68
N ARG A 113 -1.56 8.50 -11.44
CA ARG A 113 -0.60 9.01 -12.44
C ARG A 113 0.59 8.08 -12.55
N GLU A 114 1.07 7.89 -13.76
CA GLU A 114 2.34 7.22 -14.03
C GLU A 114 3.50 8.15 -13.65
N ILE A 115 4.50 7.63 -12.95
CA ILE A 115 5.71 8.38 -12.61
C ILE A 115 6.55 8.54 -13.87
N SER A 116 6.72 9.77 -14.33
CA SER A 116 7.66 10.08 -15.40
C SER A 116 9.10 9.95 -14.90
N GLU A 117 9.76 8.83 -15.18
CA GLU A 117 11.14 8.58 -14.72
C GLU A 117 12.14 9.61 -15.26
N VAL A 118 11.85 10.28 -16.39
CA VAL A 118 12.70 11.36 -16.92
C VAL A 118 12.77 12.55 -15.95
N ALA A 119 11.65 12.86 -15.28
CA ALA A 119 11.54 14.00 -14.38
C ALA A 119 11.66 13.62 -12.89
N ASN A 120 11.30 12.38 -12.55
CA ASN A 120 11.09 11.91 -11.19
C ASN A 120 11.90 10.65 -10.85
N ARG A 121 13.09 10.51 -11.44
CA ARG A 121 14.15 9.57 -11.04
C ARG A 121 15.40 10.34 -10.61
N ARG A 122 16.14 9.80 -9.66
CA ARG A 122 17.48 10.32 -9.29
C ARG A 122 18.42 10.33 -10.50
N LYS A 123 19.18 11.41 -10.65
CA LYS A 123 20.16 11.56 -11.75
C LYS A 123 21.23 10.46 -11.69
N ASN A 124 21.68 10.00 -12.87
CA ASN A 124 22.72 8.97 -13.04
C ASN A 124 22.35 7.60 -12.45
N THR A 125 21.05 7.29 -12.39
CA THR A 125 20.56 5.99 -11.91
C THR A 125 19.75 5.26 -12.97
N GLU A 126 19.62 5.79 -14.19
CA GLU A 126 18.88 5.22 -15.32
C GLU A 126 19.30 3.80 -15.72
N HIS A 127 20.50 3.35 -15.30
CA HIS A 127 21.00 2.01 -15.53
C HIS A 127 20.80 1.05 -14.34
N SER A 128 20.18 1.52 -13.25
CA SER A 128 19.83 0.70 -12.09
C SER A 128 18.37 0.28 -12.17
N TYR A 129 18.16 -1.01 -12.45
CA TYR A 129 16.83 -1.62 -12.60
C TYR A 129 16.38 -2.43 -11.39
N THR A 130 17.21 -2.53 -10.35
CA THR A 130 16.95 -3.41 -9.20
C THR A 130 16.53 -2.65 -7.95
N PHE A 131 16.65 -1.32 -7.90
CA PHE A 131 16.32 -0.55 -6.70
C PHE A 131 15.49 0.71 -6.98
N HIS A 132 14.34 0.52 -7.63
CA HIS A 132 13.35 1.59 -7.83
C HIS A 132 12.81 2.18 -6.51
N GLY A 133 12.82 1.39 -5.42
CA GLY A 133 12.57 1.85 -4.06
C GLY A 133 13.30 3.14 -3.69
N ARG A 134 14.60 3.18 -3.92
CA ARG A 134 15.44 4.34 -3.63
C ARG A 134 15.35 5.40 -4.74
N ASP A 135 15.49 4.98 -5.98
CA ASP A 135 15.79 5.92 -7.07
C ASP A 135 14.55 6.55 -7.73
N VAL A 136 13.39 5.92 -7.57
CA VAL A 136 12.10 6.39 -8.13
C VAL A 136 11.13 6.72 -7.00
N TYR A 137 10.84 5.76 -6.10
CA TYR A 137 9.73 5.90 -5.16
C TYR A 137 10.02 6.80 -3.98
N ALA A 138 11.12 6.57 -3.24
CA ALA A 138 11.50 7.44 -2.14
C ALA A 138 11.74 8.88 -2.62
N TYR A 139 12.38 9.01 -3.81
CA TYR A 139 12.62 10.30 -4.46
C TYR A 139 11.32 11.04 -4.81
N THR A 140 10.41 10.38 -5.54
CA THR A 140 9.12 10.97 -5.95
C THR A 140 8.24 11.27 -4.74
N GLY A 141 8.18 10.34 -3.78
CA GLY A 141 7.39 10.50 -2.57
C GLY A 141 7.88 11.66 -1.71
N ALA A 142 9.19 11.85 -1.57
CA ALA A 142 9.75 12.98 -0.85
C ALA A 142 9.40 14.31 -1.52
N LYS A 143 9.56 14.41 -2.85
CA LYS A 143 9.20 15.62 -3.60
C LYS A 143 7.70 15.97 -3.49
N LEU A 144 6.82 14.96 -3.49
CA LEU A 144 5.38 15.16 -3.29
C LEU A 144 5.08 15.60 -1.85
N ALA A 145 5.64 14.91 -0.86
CA ALA A 145 5.42 15.20 0.55
C ALA A 145 5.91 16.60 0.96
N SER A 146 7.00 17.07 0.36
CA SER A 146 7.56 18.41 0.57
C SER A 146 6.94 19.51 -0.30
N GLY A 147 6.08 19.15 -1.25
CA GLY A 147 5.49 20.09 -2.20
C GLY A 147 6.46 20.65 -3.24
N HIS A 148 7.60 19.99 -3.46
CA HIS A 148 8.52 20.31 -4.57
C HIS A 148 7.94 20.00 -5.94
N ILE A 149 6.97 19.09 -6.01
CA ILE A 149 6.14 18.84 -7.19
C ILE A 149 4.67 18.73 -6.78
N SER A 150 3.79 19.15 -7.68
CA SER A 150 2.36 18.86 -7.59
C SER A 150 2.06 17.42 -8.01
N PHE A 151 0.84 16.96 -7.76
CA PHE A 151 0.38 15.66 -8.23
C PHE A 151 0.41 15.57 -9.76
N GLU A 152 0.05 16.65 -10.46
CA GLU A 152 0.04 16.73 -11.92
C GLU A 152 1.45 16.60 -12.51
N GLU A 153 2.47 17.09 -11.80
CA GLU A 153 3.88 17.03 -12.20
C GLU A 153 4.52 15.65 -12.00
N VAL A 154 3.81 14.68 -11.39
CA VAL A 154 4.25 13.28 -11.30
C VAL A 154 4.44 12.69 -12.70
N GLY A 155 3.48 12.95 -13.59
CA GLY A 155 3.44 12.41 -14.94
C GLY A 155 2.02 12.23 -15.48
N PRO A 156 1.85 11.48 -16.58
CA PRO A 156 0.57 11.36 -17.27
C PRO A 156 -0.46 10.63 -16.40
N GLU A 157 -1.71 11.04 -16.55
CA GLU A 157 -2.84 10.40 -15.87
C GLU A 157 -3.14 9.02 -16.45
N LEU A 158 -3.46 8.08 -15.56
CA LEU A 158 -3.88 6.72 -15.89
C LEU A 158 -5.35 6.53 -15.48
N SER A 159 -6.01 5.57 -16.10
CA SER A 159 -7.37 5.18 -15.71
C SER A 159 -7.34 4.44 -14.36
N VAL A 160 -8.14 4.90 -13.40
CA VAL A 160 -8.36 4.21 -12.10
C VAL A 160 -8.92 2.80 -12.32
N GLU A 161 -9.75 2.62 -13.36
CA GLU A 161 -10.31 1.31 -13.73
C GLU A 161 -9.23 0.29 -14.09
N ASN A 162 -8.09 0.74 -14.64
CA ASN A 162 -7.02 -0.12 -15.14
C ASN A 162 -5.93 -0.42 -14.10
N ILE A 163 -6.08 0.04 -12.86
CA ILE A 163 -5.17 -0.32 -11.75
C ILE A 163 -5.15 -1.84 -11.62
N VAL A 164 -3.96 -2.42 -11.54
CA VAL A 164 -3.77 -3.87 -11.35
C VAL A 164 -4.24 -4.24 -9.95
N GLU A 165 -5.07 -5.29 -9.86
CA GLU A 165 -5.62 -5.78 -8.61
C GLU A 165 -5.23 -7.25 -8.34
N VAL A 166 -5.00 -7.59 -7.07
CA VAL A 166 -4.95 -8.99 -6.63
C VAL A 166 -6.37 -9.51 -6.37
N PRO A 167 -6.64 -10.81 -6.60
CA PRO A 167 -7.92 -11.40 -6.23
C PRO A 167 -8.15 -11.31 -4.72
N GLU A 168 -9.35 -10.92 -4.30
CA GLU A 168 -9.86 -11.22 -2.95
C GLU A 168 -10.86 -12.37 -3.04
N VAL A 169 -10.98 -13.07 -1.93
CA VAL A 169 -12.07 -14.01 -1.72
C VAL A 169 -13.27 -13.23 -1.22
N GLU A 170 -14.34 -13.20 -2.02
CA GLU A 170 -15.58 -12.55 -1.61
C GLU A 170 -16.19 -13.23 -0.38
N THR A 171 -16.69 -12.42 0.53
CA THR A 171 -17.46 -12.90 1.68
C THR A 171 -18.85 -13.34 1.22
N GLN A 172 -19.20 -14.59 1.51
CA GLN A 172 -20.50 -15.18 1.24
C GLN A 172 -21.35 -15.17 2.50
N VAL A 173 -22.54 -14.58 2.40
CA VAL A 173 -23.51 -14.47 3.49
C VAL A 173 -24.76 -15.28 3.15
N THR A 174 -25.20 -16.13 4.08
CA THR A 174 -26.50 -16.80 4.07
C THR A 174 -27.26 -16.48 5.36
N GLU A 175 -28.51 -16.92 5.47
CA GLU A 175 -29.33 -16.72 6.68
C GLU A 175 -28.68 -17.27 7.96
N THR A 176 -27.81 -18.27 7.85
CA THR A 176 -27.26 -18.99 9.02
C THR A 176 -25.74 -19.09 9.03
N LYS A 177 -25.04 -18.54 8.03
CA LYS A 177 -23.59 -18.69 7.87
C LYS A 177 -22.99 -17.48 7.17
N VAL A 178 -21.79 -17.11 7.61
CA VAL A 178 -20.91 -16.20 6.87
C VAL A 178 -19.59 -16.92 6.64
N SER A 179 -19.05 -16.84 5.43
CA SER A 179 -17.75 -17.44 5.07
C SER A 179 -16.94 -16.49 4.21
N GLY A 180 -15.64 -16.45 4.46
CA GLY A 180 -14.67 -15.65 3.72
C GLY A 180 -13.28 -16.27 3.85
N ALA A 181 -12.24 -15.49 3.57
CA ALA A 181 -10.86 -15.91 3.72
C ALA A 181 -10.22 -15.42 5.02
N ILE A 182 -9.09 -16.02 5.38
CA ILE A 182 -8.12 -15.41 6.29
C ILE A 182 -7.26 -14.49 5.44
N ASP A 183 -7.49 -13.18 5.54
CA ASP A 183 -6.73 -12.19 4.76
C ASP A 183 -5.33 -12.03 5.34
N ILE A 184 -5.22 -11.92 6.67
CA ILE A 184 -3.94 -11.66 7.29
C ILE A 184 -3.81 -12.28 8.68
N LEU A 185 -2.55 -12.54 9.05
CA LEU A 185 -2.19 -13.01 10.37
C LEU A 185 -1.81 -11.83 11.27
N ASP A 186 -2.21 -11.93 12.53
CA ASP A 186 -1.63 -11.15 13.61
C ASP A 186 -0.62 -12.01 14.36
N VAL A 187 0.56 -12.11 13.75
CA VAL A 187 1.63 -13.03 14.19
C VAL A 187 2.05 -12.78 15.64
N ARG A 188 1.94 -11.55 16.15
CA ARG A 188 2.37 -11.21 17.51
C ARG A 188 1.43 -11.76 18.57
N PHE A 189 0.14 -11.82 18.27
CA PHE A 189 -0.88 -12.25 19.23
C PHE A 189 -1.50 -13.61 18.88
N GLY A 190 -1.16 -14.19 17.72
CA GLY A 190 -1.70 -15.46 17.25
C GLY A 190 -3.16 -15.36 16.78
N SER A 191 -3.62 -14.15 16.43
CA SER A 191 -4.97 -13.94 15.91
C SER A 191 -5.02 -14.05 14.39
N LEU A 192 -6.21 -14.37 13.86
CA LEU A 192 -6.51 -14.43 12.44
C LEU A 192 -7.48 -13.31 12.10
N TRP A 193 -7.19 -12.55 11.05
CA TRP A 193 -8.07 -11.50 10.56
C TRP A 193 -8.67 -11.98 9.24
N THR A 194 -9.99 -11.89 9.14
CA THR A 194 -10.76 -12.47 8.04
C THR A 194 -11.31 -11.39 7.12
N SER A 195 -11.67 -11.77 5.90
CA SER A 195 -12.41 -10.91 4.95
C SER A 195 -13.85 -10.64 5.40
N ILE A 196 -14.33 -11.36 6.42
CA ILE A 196 -15.66 -11.19 7.00
C ILE A 196 -15.70 -9.86 7.76
N SER A 197 -16.44 -8.89 7.21
CA SER A 197 -16.65 -7.60 7.86
C SER A 197 -17.53 -7.72 9.09
N ARG A 198 -17.54 -6.67 9.92
CA ARG A 198 -18.45 -6.61 11.06
C ARG A 198 -19.90 -6.62 10.58
N GLU A 199 -20.19 -5.90 9.51
CA GLU A 199 -21.50 -5.78 8.89
C GLU A 199 -21.99 -7.14 8.39
N ASP A 200 -21.13 -7.91 7.71
CA ASP A 200 -21.45 -9.26 7.25
C ASP A 200 -21.74 -10.19 8.41
N PHE A 201 -20.89 -10.17 9.46
CA PHE A 201 -21.10 -10.99 10.64
C PHE A 201 -22.39 -10.62 11.40
N GLN A 202 -22.74 -9.33 11.42
CA GLN A 202 -23.96 -8.84 12.08
C GLN A 202 -25.25 -9.32 11.42
N THR A 203 -25.21 -9.82 10.18
CA THR A 203 -26.40 -10.40 9.53
C THR A 203 -26.92 -11.65 10.25
N LEU A 204 -26.05 -12.34 11.00
CA LEU A 204 -26.41 -13.48 11.86
C LEU A 204 -27.10 -13.06 13.16
N SER A 205 -27.25 -11.75 13.41
CA SER A 205 -27.80 -11.18 14.65
C SER A 205 -27.14 -11.71 15.94
N PRO A 206 -25.79 -11.70 16.04
CA PRO A 206 -25.09 -12.26 17.21
C PRO A 206 -25.34 -11.43 18.48
N GLU A 207 -25.59 -12.11 19.60
CA GLU A 207 -25.64 -11.52 20.94
C GLU A 207 -24.43 -11.90 21.80
N PHE A 208 -24.08 -11.05 22.77
CA PHE A 208 -23.00 -11.35 23.71
C PHE A 208 -23.34 -12.60 24.54
N GLY A 209 -22.49 -13.61 24.45
CA GLY A 209 -22.68 -14.91 25.13
C GLY A 209 -23.06 -16.04 24.18
N ASP A 210 -23.44 -15.72 22.95
CA ASP A 210 -23.69 -16.71 21.92
C ASP A 210 -22.44 -17.52 21.57
N ARG A 211 -22.67 -18.73 21.07
CA ARG A 211 -21.61 -19.62 20.58
C ARG A 211 -21.80 -19.86 19.10
N PHE A 212 -20.70 -19.69 18.36
CA PHE A 212 -20.63 -19.96 16.94
C PHE A 212 -19.65 -21.09 16.69
N GLU A 213 -19.96 -21.94 15.72
CA GLU A 213 -19.00 -22.90 15.18
C GLU A 213 -18.12 -22.17 14.17
N VAL A 214 -16.80 -22.25 14.37
CA VAL A 214 -15.81 -21.68 13.45
C VAL A 214 -15.05 -22.82 12.81
N THR A 215 -15.16 -22.93 11.48
CA THR A 215 -14.43 -23.91 10.68
C THR A 215 -13.34 -23.19 9.88
N ILE A 216 -12.09 -23.64 10.02
CA ILE A 216 -10.94 -23.17 9.23
C ILE A 216 -10.47 -24.33 8.36
N SER A 217 -10.47 -24.14 7.03
CA SER A 217 -10.00 -25.11 6.05
C SER A 217 -8.86 -24.54 5.21
N HIS A 218 -8.09 -25.42 4.58
CA HIS A 218 -7.01 -25.09 3.66
C HIS A 218 -7.21 -25.95 2.40
N HIS A 219 -7.33 -25.31 1.23
CA HIS A 219 -7.68 -25.90 -0.08
C HIS A 219 -9.17 -26.12 -0.42
N ASP A 220 -10.10 -25.54 0.34
CA ASP A 220 -11.52 -25.49 -0.05
C ASP A 220 -11.91 -24.04 -0.35
N LEU A 221 -11.71 -23.61 -1.60
CA LEU A 221 -12.47 -22.58 -2.34
C LEU A 221 -11.95 -22.51 -3.78
#